data_AF-A0A2G9M8R3-F1
#
_entry.id   AF-A0A2G9M8R3-F1
#
_cell.length_a   1.000
_cell.length_b   1.000
_cell.length_c   1.000
_cell.angle_alpha   90.00
_cell.angle_beta   90.00
_cell.angle_gamma   90.00
#
_symmetry.space_group_name_H-M   'P 1'
#
loop_
_entity.id
_entity.type
_entity.pdbx_description
1 polymer ?
#
loop_
_entity_poly.entity_id
_entity_poly.type
_entity_poly.pdbx_seq_one_letter_code
_entity_poly.pdbx_strand_id
1 'polypeptide(L)'
;MGHFKDEILISLAENGNIAQFVSYDPKGNQRFSCVNGFQTNHKFASIEESVKILFDKAQDGELEIRSFKPDDPKGQPFIRHLTTVKETVAKAKEMLEQGLFIIIHEEVEDAGKTSGVLLGNVIEFAPLTTPRCVELAETDKQGFAASLPKNIALKFFEKIYGFIPSLNFPDDMRVEFSLLPKPYGHKQDHVMTWELENVGNTKTVASWDWPNRFSKFIGDKTYGLLIADVLGLLVPRTQVIGREVFFVFGTPTGSAVKWTRTAPAEQTPGKFTTIRGYVDPFELLKKEDENKAIAAVLVQDEVPFEYSGTVSIKSDNSLLIEGVKGQGDNFMLGKQSPDDLPETVVQALEKLCYQAKNILGPVRMEWVFDGKQAWVVQLHKCEVQSKDDVIVPGNPEKWKQFVLTEDKGLEELRKFSEQAKQGGFGVEVVGNFGLTSHVGDILRKANVPAKRVKLKS
;
A
#
# COMPACT_ATOMS: atom_id res chain seq x y z
N MET A 1 37.66 13.08 13.70
CA MET A 1 36.66 14.16 13.80
C MET A 1 35.42 13.50 14.38
N GLY A 2 34.97 13.88 15.58
CA GLY A 2 33.90 13.17 16.28
C GLY A 2 32.56 13.29 15.53
N HIS A 3 31.73 12.24 15.58
CA HIS A 3 30.41 12.25 14.96
C HIS A 3 29.35 12.71 15.98
N PHE A 4 29.04 14.00 15.97
CA PHE A 4 28.04 14.59 16.87
C PHE A 4 26.62 14.45 16.30
N LYS A 5 25.82 13.56 16.90
CA LYS A 5 24.45 13.27 16.43
C LYS A 5 23.52 14.48 16.52
N ASP A 6 23.72 15.34 17.52
CA ASP A 6 22.93 16.56 17.74
C ASP A 6 23.24 17.67 16.73
N GLU A 7 24.47 17.75 16.22
CA GLU A 7 24.86 18.66 15.13
C GLU A 7 24.19 18.28 13.80
N ILE A 8 24.05 16.98 13.53
CA ILE A 8 23.32 16.48 12.35
C ILE A 8 21.84 16.85 12.45
N LEU A 9 21.23 16.65 13.62
CA LEU A 9 19.82 16.98 13.85
C LEU A 9 19.52 18.47 13.70
N ILE A 10 20.36 19.35 14.26
CA ILE A 10 20.10 20.79 14.12
C ILE A 10 20.23 21.27 12.68
N SER A 11 21.15 20.69 11.89
CA SER A 11 21.28 20.96 10.46
C SER A 11 20.06 20.47 9.67
N LEU A 12 19.53 19.28 10.00
CA LEU A 12 18.30 18.75 9.41
C LEU A 12 17.09 19.66 9.63
N ALA A 13 17.00 20.34 10.79
CA ALA A 13 15.88 21.22 11.13
C ALA A 13 15.71 22.41 10.16
N GLU A 14 16.78 22.85 9.50
CA GLU A 14 16.74 23.96 8.54
C GLU A 14 15.83 23.62 7.35
N ASN A 15 15.86 22.37 6.90
CA ASN A 15 15.21 21.93 5.66
C ASN A 15 14.08 20.92 5.87
N GLY A 16 14.09 20.16 6.98
CA GLY A 16 13.10 19.14 7.31
C GLY A 16 12.28 19.50 8.55
N ASN A 17 11.20 18.77 8.78
CA ASN A 17 10.55 18.74 10.10
C ASN A 17 11.19 17.61 10.90
N ILE A 18 11.66 17.90 12.10
CA ILE A 18 12.31 16.91 12.99
C ILE A 18 11.64 16.93 14.35
N ALA A 19 11.81 15.83 15.09
CA ALA A 19 11.35 15.71 16.47
C ALA A 19 11.90 16.88 17.31
N GLN A 20 11.03 17.45 18.14
CA GLN A 20 11.41 18.53 19.06
C GLN A 20 12.47 18.01 20.03
N PHE A 21 13.56 18.77 20.22
CA PHE A 21 14.66 18.30 21.06
C PHE A 21 15.45 19.41 21.73
N VAL A 22 16.17 19.04 22.79
CA VAL A 22 17.23 19.82 23.42
C VAL A 22 18.40 18.90 23.76
N SER A 23 19.63 19.28 23.40
CA SER A 23 20.84 18.50 23.64
C SER A 23 21.78 19.13 24.66
N TYR A 24 22.51 18.28 25.39
CA TYR A 24 23.44 18.68 26.44
C TYR A 24 24.78 17.96 26.30
N ASP A 25 25.86 18.66 26.63
CA ASP A 25 27.19 18.08 26.80
C ASP A 25 27.32 17.38 28.17
N PRO A 26 28.37 16.56 28.40
CA PRO A 26 28.59 15.88 29.67
C PRO A 26 28.71 16.79 30.91
N LYS A 27 28.96 18.09 30.72
CA LYS A 27 29.04 19.07 31.81
C LYS A 27 27.67 19.71 32.11
N GLY A 28 26.63 19.31 31.39
CA GLY A 28 25.27 19.85 31.49
C GLY A 28 25.08 21.17 30.75
N ASN A 29 26.01 21.59 29.89
CA ASN A 29 25.80 22.78 29.08
C ASN A 29 24.91 22.44 27.88
N GLN A 30 23.87 23.26 27.66
CA GLN A 30 23.01 23.10 26.49
C GLN A 30 23.79 23.36 25.21
N ARG A 31 23.81 22.38 24.30
CA ARG A 31 24.43 22.48 22.98
C ARG A 31 23.43 23.07 21.98
N PHE A 32 22.42 22.29 21.58
CA PHE A 32 21.43 22.68 20.57
C PHE A 32 19.99 22.55 21.09
N SER A 33 19.07 23.24 20.44
CA SER A 33 17.63 23.09 20.68
C SER A 33 16.81 23.40 19.44
N CYS A 34 15.72 22.66 19.28
CA CYS A 34 14.72 22.89 18.25
C CYS A 34 13.36 22.52 18.81
N VAL A 35 12.57 23.53 19.17
CA VAL A 35 11.27 23.36 19.85
C VAL A 35 10.26 24.30 19.22
N ASN A 36 9.03 23.82 18.99
CA ASN A 36 7.99 24.62 18.35
C ASN A 36 7.70 25.91 19.16
N GLY A 37 7.63 27.04 18.46
CA GLY A 37 7.39 28.36 19.05
C GLY A 37 8.63 29.05 19.62
N PHE A 38 9.81 28.42 19.53
CA PHE A 38 11.09 29.02 19.91
C PHE A 38 11.98 29.19 18.68
N GLN A 39 12.88 30.17 18.72
CA GLN A 39 13.95 30.25 17.73
C GLN A 39 14.88 29.04 17.87
N THR A 40 15.40 28.56 16.74
CA THR A 40 16.43 27.51 16.71
C THR A 40 17.60 27.89 17.62
N ASN A 41 18.06 26.94 18.43
CA ASN A 41 19.10 27.11 19.45
C ASN A 41 18.76 28.09 20.59
N HIS A 42 17.48 28.33 20.86
CA HIS A 42 17.03 29.03 22.06
C HIS A 42 17.64 28.41 23.34
N LYS A 43 18.22 29.25 24.20
CA LYS A 43 18.84 28.82 25.46
C LYS A 43 17.83 28.86 26.59
N PHE A 44 17.55 27.69 27.15
CA PHE A 44 16.74 27.55 28.34
C PHE A 44 17.59 27.81 29.59
N ALA A 45 16.98 28.30 30.67
CA ALA A 45 17.66 28.60 31.92
C ALA A 45 18.14 27.34 32.65
N SER A 46 17.51 26.18 32.42
CA SER A 46 17.91 24.91 33.01
C SER A 46 17.44 23.69 32.21
N ILE A 47 18.00 22.51 32.53
CA ILE A 47 17.50 21.21 32.04
C ILE A 47 16.03 21.01 32.46
N GLU A 48 15.65 21.44 33.66
CA GLU A 48 14.28 21.27 34.16
C GLU A 48 13.27 22.11 33.37
N GLU A 49 13.63 23.36 33.05
CA GLU A 49 12.80 24.23 32.21
C GLU A 49 12.65 23.67 30.80
N SER A 50 13.74 23.23 30.17
CA SER A 50 13.68 22.68 28.81
C SER A 50 12.85 21.40 28.75
N VAL A 51 12.99 20.50 29.73
CA VAL A 51 12.20 19.28 29.84
C VAL A 51 10.72 19.61 30.04
N LYS A 52 10.40 20.58 30.90
CA LYS A 52 9.01 21.01 31.10
C LYS A 52 8.41 21.53 29.80
N ILE A 53 9.13 22.38 29.08
CA ILE A 53 8.68 22.93 27.79
C ILE A 53 8.52 21.82 26.75
N LEU A 54 9.45 20.85 26.69
CA LEU A 54 9.32 19.70 25.80
C LEU A 54 8.05 18.89 26.11
N PHE A 55 7.76 18.58 27.38
CA PHE A 55 6.51 17.91 27.76
C PHE A 55 5.27 18.73 27.35
N ASP A 56 5.27 20.04 27.61
CA ASP A 56 4.16 20.93 27.27
C ASP A 56 3.91 21.02 25.75
N LYS A 57 4.92 20.70 24.94
CA LYS A 57 4.90 20.78 23.46
C LYS A 57 4.83 19.43 22.76
N ALA A 58 5.15 18.34 23.43
CA ALA A 58 5.12 16.99 22.86
C ALA A 58 3.68 16.57 22.61
N GLN A 59 3.42 16.01 21.43
CA GLN A 59 2.06 15.69 20.97
C GLN A 59 1.36 14.64 21.86
N ASP A 60 2.10 13.68 22.40
CA ASP A 60 1.57 12.61 23.27
C ASP A 60 2.03 12.74 24.73
N GLY A 61 2.76 13.80 25.08
CA GLY A 61 3.23 14.03 26.45
C GLY A 61 4.27 13.02 26.93
N GLU A 62 4.99 12.35 26.02
CA GLU A 62 6.09 11.43 26.30
C GLU A 62 7.40 11.93 25.70
N LEU A 63 8.50 11.72 26.41
CA LEU A 63 9.85 12.06 25.98
C LEU A 63 10.77 10.83 25.96
N GLU A 64 11.82 10.91 25.17
CA GLU A 64 12.92 9.96 25.11
C GLU A 64 14.26 10.65 25.40
N ILE A 65 15.22 9.90 25.93
CA ILE A 65 16.61 10.36 26.09
C ILE A 65 17.53 9.43 25.32
N ARG A 66 18.11 9.96 24.25
CA ARG A 66 19.16 9.31 23.47
C ARG A 66 20.53 9.80 23.94
N SER A 67 21.41 8.87 24.30
CA SER A 67 22.79 9.19 24.64
C SER A 67 23.79 8.80 23.54
N PHE A 68 24.94 9.46 23.49
CA PHE A 68 26.03 9.12 22.57
C PHE A 68 27.40 9.57 23.10
N LYS A 69 28.46 8.95 22.58
CA LYS A 69 29.84 9.46 22.65
C LYS A 69 30.32 9.77 21.23
N PRO A 70 31.00 10.92 20.97
CA PRO A 70 31.44 11.29 19.63
C PRO A 70 32.44 10.30 19.01
N ASP A 71 33.26 9.66 19.84
CA ASP A 71 34.29 8.70 19.44
C ASP A 71 33.81 7.24 19.52
N ASP A 72 32.65 6.99 20.14
CA ASP A 72 32.02 5.67 20.26
C ASP A 72 30.48 5.78 20.19
N PRO A 73 29.92 5.90 18.98
CA PRO A 73 28.50 6.20 18.81
C PRO A 73 27.56 5.00 19.02
N LYS A 74 28.09 3.79 19.25
CA LYS A 74 27.31 2.53 19.37
C LYS A 74 27.13 2.11 20.84
N GLY A 75 26.07 1.35 21.11
CA GLY A 75 25.85 0.69 22.41
C GLY A 75 25.52 1.59 23.60
N GLN A 76 25.24 2.87 23.38
CA GLN A 76 24.95 3.81 24.45
C GLN A 76 23.48 3.71 24.92
N PRO A 77 23.19 3.99 26.21
CA PRO A 77 21.84 3.92 26.76
C PRO A 77 20.81 4.76 25.98
N PHE A 78 19.62 4.20 25.79
CA PHE A 78 18.48 4.86 25.19
C PHE A 78 17.25 4.59 26.07
N ILE A 79 16.63 5.65 26.59
CA ILE A 79 15.47 5.56 27.49
C ILE A 79 14.25 6.11 26.75
N ARG A 80 13.13 5.39 26.82
CA ARG A 80 11.87 5.69 26.13
C ARG A 80 10.71 5.80 27.12
N HIS A 81 9.56 6.33 26.71
CA HIS A 81 8.34 6.42 27.50
C HIS A 81 8.49 7.17 28.83
N LEU A 82 9.27 8.26 28.85
CA LEU A 82 9.36 9.11 30.03
C LEU A 82 8.13 10.01 30.07
N THR A 83 7.38 9.92 31.17
CA THR A 83 6.08 10.60 31.34
C THR A 83 6.09 11.73 32.36
N THR A 84 7.22 11.95 33.04
CA THR A 84 7.33 13.01 34.06
C THR A 84 8.61 13.83 33.95
N VAL A 85 8.49 15.13 34.23
CA VAL A 85 9.63 16.07 34.29
C VAL A 85 10.70 15.59 35.27
N LYS A 86 10.28 15.21 36.49
CA LYS A 86 11.18 14.79 37.58
C LYS A 86 12.03 13.59 37.19
N GLU A 87 11.41 12.56 36.61
CA GLU A 87 12.11 11.36 36.17
C GLU A 87 13.06 11.67 35.02
N THR A 88 12.60 12.40 34.01
CA THR A 88 13.40 12.78 32.84
C THR A 88 14.64 13.57 33.25
N VAL A 89 14.50 14.56 34.14
CA VAL A 89 15.63 15.35 34.67
C VAL A 89 16.60 14.48 35.46
N ALA A 90 16.10 13.56 36.29
CA ALA A 90 16.95 12.64 37.04
C ALA A 90 17.78 11.74 36.12
N LYS A 91 17.13 11.15 35.10
CA LYS A 91 17.79 10.30 34.09
C LYS A 91 18.76 11.04 33.20
N ALA A 92 18.42 12.27 32.82
CA ALA A 92 19.34 13.15 32.10
C ALA A 92 20.61 13.39 32.92
N LYS A 93 20.48 13.80 34.19
CA LYS A 93 21.63 14.04 35.07
C LYS A 93 22.49 12.78 35.28
N GLU A 94 21.85 11.63 35.50
CA GLU A 94 22.54 10.33 35.63
C GLU A 94 23.42 10.02 34.41
N MET A 95 22.91 10.24 33.19
CA MET A 95 23.67 10.02 31.95
C MET A 95 24.80 11.04 31.76
N LEU A 96 24.57 12.30 32.12
CA LEU A 96 25.60 13.34 32.06
C LEU A 96 26.78 13.02 32.99
N GLU A 97 26.49 12.56 34.21
CA GLU A 97 27.50 12.12 35.19
C GLU A 97 28.34 10.93 34.68
N GLN A 98 27.79 10.11 33.78
CA GLN A 98 28.52 9.03 33.09
C GLN A 98 29.42 9.54 31.94
N GLY A 99 29.49 10.85 31.73
CA GLY A 99 30.30 11.44 30.67
C GLY A 99 29.64 11.40 29.28
N LEU A 100 28.32 11.22 29.21
CA LEU A 100 27.59 11.08 27.95
C LEU A 100 27.06 12.42 27.44
N PHE A 101 27.03 12.57 26.11
CA PHE A 101 26.19 13.57 25.47
C PHE A 101 24.76 13.03 25.42
N ILE A 102 23.77 13.88 25.61
CA ILE A 102 22.36 13.48 25.58
C ILE A 102 21.54 14.37 24.67
N ILE A 103 20.49 13.79 24.11
CA ILE A 103 19.43 14.45 23.35
C ILE A 103 18.13 14.04 24.03
N ILE A 104 17.45 15.01 24.65
CA ILE A 104 16.11 14.83 25.17
C ILE A 104 15.16 15.29 24.07
N HIS A 105 14.26 14.42 23.64
CA HIS A 105 13.36 14.72 22.53
C HIS A 105 11.97 14.15 22.75
N GLU A 106 10.99 14.69 22.02
CA GLU A 106 9.65 14.10 22.02
C GLU A 106 9.67 12.68 21.45
N GLU A 107 8.81 11.83 22.01
CA GLU A 107 8.50 10.55 21.42
C GLU A 107 7.55 10.73 20.23
N VAL A 108 7.82 10.03 19.13
CA VAL A 108 7.01 10.08 17.91
C VAL A 108 6.35 8.72 17.72
N GLU A 109 5.02 8.69 17.73
CA GLU A 109 4.20 7.47 17.63
C GLU A 109 4.49 6.67 16.35
N ASP A 110 4.50 5.34 16.51
CA ASP A 110 4.74 4.39 15.43
C ASP A 110 3.42 3.86 14.81
N ALA A 111 2.31 3.89 15.56
CA ALA A 111 1.01 3.39 15.10
C ALA A 111 0.47 4.17 13.89
N GLY A 112 0.10 3.44 12.83
CA GLY A 112 -0.44 4.02 11.58
C GLY A 112 0.59 4.77 10.73
N LYS A 113 1.87 4.78 11.12
CA LYS A 113 2.96 5.43 10.39
C LYS A 113 3.21 4.78 9.04
N THR A 114 3.52 5.57 8.02
CA THR A 114 4.13 5.09 6.77
C THR A 114 5.47 5.73 6.57
N SER A 115 6.51 4.95 6.36
CA SER A 115 7.86 5.47 6.16
C SER A 115 8.40 5.09 4.80
N GLY A 116 9.39 5.85 4.35
CA GLY A 116 9.96 5.65 3.05
C GLY A 116 11.14 6.54 2.75
N VAL A 117 11.56 6.47 1.49
CA VAL A 117 12.63 7.27 0.91
C VAL A 117 12.10 7.96 -0.33
N LEU A 118 12.31 9.26 -0.42
CA LEU A 118 12.19 10.03 -1.65
C LEU A 118 13.60 10.14 -2.26
N LEU A 119 13.72 9.75 -3.53
CA LEU A 119 14.94 9.90 -4.31
C LEU A 119 14.57 10.30 -5.74
N GLY A 120 15.02 11.49 -6.17
CA GLY A 120 14.61 12.05 -7.46
C GLY A 120 13.09 12.19 -7.55
N ASN A 121 12.51 11.56 -8.58
CA ASN A 121 11.05 11.58 -8.81
C ASN A 121 10.34 10.31 -8.31
N VAL A 122 10.97 9.50 -7.45
CA VAL A 122 10.40 8.24 -6.94
C VAL A 122 10.28 8.29 -5.43
N ILE A 123 9.13 7.84 -4.93
CA ILE A 123 8.91 7.60 -3.51
C ILE A 123 8.73 6.10 -3.31
N GLU A 124 9.61 5.52 -2.50
CA GLU A 124 9.50 4.14 -2.04
C GLU A 124 9.05 4.12 -0.59
N PHE A 125 7.99 3.38 -0.25
CA PHE A 125 7.36 3.47 1.07
C PHE A 125 6.66 2.18 1.50
N ALA A 126 6.55 2.01 2.81
CA ALA A 126 5.80 0.92 3.43
C ALA A 126 5.17 1.36 4.76
N PRO A 127 4.07 0.72 5.19
CA PRO A 127 3.41 1.03 6.45
C PRO A 127 4.10 0.34 7.63
N LEU A 128 3.89 0.88 8.83
CA LEU A 128 4.31 0.32 10.13
C LEU A 128 5.80 -0.04 10.19
N THR A 129 6.64 0.85 9.67
CA THR A 129 8.08 0.63 9.53
C THR A 129 8.87 1.92 9.62
N THR A 130 10.19 1.82 9.63
CA THR A 130 11.14 2.93 9.47
C THR A 130 11.52 3.12 8.00
N PRO A 131 12.17 4.24 7.62
CA PRO A 131 12.63 4.49 6.24
C PRO A 131 13.53 3.40 5.65
N ARG A 132 14.17 2.59 6.52
CA ARG A 132 14.98 1.42 6.15
C ARG A 132 14.19 0.30 5.45
N CYS A 133 12.88 0.44 5.28
CA CYS A 133 12.04 -0.50 4.55
C CYS A 133 12.44 -0.71 3.08
N VAL A 134 13.24 0.20 2.52
CA VAL A 134 13.77 0.10 1.16
C VAL A 134 15.10 -0.65 1.08
N GLU A 135 15.73 -0.95 2.22
CA GLU A 135 16.97 -1.73 2.25
C GLU A 135 16.71 -3.19 1.85
N LEU A 136 17.68 -3.81 1.15
CA LEU A 136 17.60 -5.21 0.72
C LEU A 136 17.34 -6.16 1.90
N ALA A 137 18.01 -5.94 3.03
CA ALA A 137 17.86 -6.78 4.22
C ALA A 137 16.44 -6.79 4.80
N GLU A 138 15.69 -5.69 4.64
CA GLU A 138 14.29 -5.62 5.06
C GLU A 138 13.34 -6.13 3.96
N THR A 139 13.69 -5.89 2.70
CA THR A 139 12.95 -6.40 1.54
C THR A 139 12.92 -7.92 1.53
N ASP A 140 14.05 -8.58 1.78
CA ASP A 140 14.16 -10.05 1.82
C ASP A 140 13.31 -10.67 2.94
N LYS A 141 13.13 -9.95 4.06
CA LYS A 141 12.39 -10.45 5.23
C LYS A 141 10.90 -10.18 5.15
N GLN A 142 10.51 -8.98 4.70
CA GLN A 142 9.14 -8.48 4.84
C GLN A 142 8.45 -8.24 3.48
N GLY A 143 9.15 -8.44 2.37
CA GLY A 143 8.72 -8.07 1.03
C GLY A 143 9.10 -6.64 0.68
N PHE A 144 8.96 -6.30 -0.59
CA PHE A 144 9.37 -5.01 -1.13
C PHE A 144 8.38 -3.88 -0.77
N ALA A 145 8.92 -2.66 -0.71
CA ALA A 145 8.17 -1.42 -0.51
C ALA A 145 7.35 -1.07 -1.78
N ALA A 146 6.26 -0.31 -1.62
CA ALA A 146 5.59 0.28 -2.76
C ALA A 146 6.51 1.34 -3.39
N SER A 147 6.52 1.45 -4.72
CA SER A 147 7.35 2.42 -5.45
C SER A 147 6.48 3.17 -6.45
N LEU A 148 6.35 4.48 -6.29
CA LEU A 148 5.48 5.33 -7.12
C LEU A 148 6.22 6.61 -7.54
N PRO A 149 5.90 7.18 -8.71
CA PRO A 149 6.33 8.53 -9.04
C PRO A 149 5.83 9.54 -8.01
N LYS A 150 6.65 10.53 -7.65
CA LYS A 150 6.39 11.51 -6.59
C LYS A 150 5.00 12.13 -6.70
N ASN A 151 4.62 12.60 -7.88
CA ASN A 151 3.32 13.22 -8.12
C ASN A 151 2.13 12.26 -7.91
N ILE A 152 2.30 10.97 -8.19
CA ILE A 152 1.27 9.95 -7.96
C ILE A 152 1.23 9.57 -6.49
N ALA A 153 2.39 9.37 -5.86
CA ALA A 153 2.51 9.08 -4.44
C ALA A 153 1.84 10.17 -3.58
N LEU A 154 2.04 11.45 -3.90
CA LEU A 154 1.41 12.55 -3.16
C LEU A 154 -0.13 12.51 -3.23
N LYS A 155 -0.70 12.28 -4.43
CA LYS A 155 -2.16 12.08 -4.59
C LYS A 155 -2.64 10.85 -3.83
N PHE A 156 -1.87 9.76 -3.90
CA PHE A 156 -2.16 8.51 -3.21
C PHE A 156 -2.20 8.71 -1.69
N PHE A 157 -1.23 9.42 -1.11
CA PHE A 157 -1.20 9.76 0.30
C PHE A 157 -2.34 10.71 0.69
N GLU A 158 -2.65 11.72 -0.12
CA GLU A 158 -3.76 12.63 0.12
C GLU A 158 -5.10 11.89 0.24
N LYS A 159 -5.34 10.91 -0.63
CA LYS A 159 -6.56 10.08 -0.57
C LYS A 159 -6.64 9.24 0.71
N ILE A 160 -5.52 8.69 1.19
CA ILE A 160 -5.50 7.78 2.34
C ILE A 160 -5.50 8.54 3.67
N TYR A 161 -4.63 9.55 3.78
CA TYR A 161 -4.36 10.24 5.05
C TYR A 161 -5.08 11.59 5.17
N GLY A 162 -5.67 12.10 4.08
CA GLY A 162 -6.45 13.34 4.09
C GLY A 162 -5.62 14.62 4.03
N PHE A 163 -4.30 14.53 3.81
CA PHE A 163 -3.41 15.67 3.63
C PHE A 163 -2.34 15.37 2.57
N ILE A 164 -1.81 16.41 1.93
CA ILE A 164 -0.69 16.30 0.99
C ILE A 164 0.61 16.35 1.79
N PRO A 165 1.46 15.30 1.78
CA PRO A 165 2.72 15.33 2.50
C PRO A 165 3.67 16.43 2.00
N SER A 166 4.30 17.14 2.93
CA SER A 166 5.34 18.16 2.70
C SER A 166 6.68 17.56 2.18
N LEU A 167 6.64 16.82 1.08
CA LEU A 167 7.80 16.17 0.45
C LEU A 167 8.33 16.97 -0.77
N ASN A 168 8.33 18.30 -0.65
CA ASN A 168 8.75 19.21 -1.71
C ASN A 168 10.27 19.47 -1.70
N PHE A 169 11.05 18.40 -1.66
CA PHE A 169 12.51 18.48 -1.71
C PHE A 169 13.03 18.50 -3.16
N PRO A 170 14.21 19.11 -3.40
CA PRO A 170 14.93 19.03 -4.67
C PRO A 170 15.21 17.59 -5.11
N ASP A 171 15.30 17.35 -6.42
CA ASP A 171 15.49 16.02 -6.99
C ASP A 171 16.91 15.45 -6.76
N ASP A 172 17.88 16.28 -6.38
CA ASP A 172 19.25 15.89 -6.02
C ASP A 172 19.39 15.47 -4.54
N MET A 173 18.28 15.47 -3.80
CA MET A 173 18.24 15.07 -2.39
C MET A 173 17.61 13.68 -2.24
N ARG A 174 18.28 12.82 -1.47
CA ARG A 174 17.69 11.64 -0.85
C ARG A 174 17.10 12.05 0.50
N VAL A 175 15.83 11.72 0.71
CA VAL A 175 15.09 12.10 1.92
C VAL A 175 14.51 10.85 2.57
N GLU A 176 14.92 10.56 3.79
CA GLU A 176 14.27 9.57 4.64
C GLU A 176 13.14 10.23 5.43
N PHE A 177 11.93 9.67 5.34
CA PHE A 177 10.75 10.30 5.95
C PHE A 177 9.77 9.31 6.57
N SER A 178 8.92 9.85 7.44
CA SER A 178 7.70 9.20 7.91
C SER A 178 6.50 10.12 7.76
N LEU A 179 5.37 9.56 7.35
CA LEU A 179 4.03 10.15 7.41
C LEU A 179 3.35 9.69 8.69
N LEU A 180 2.81 10.65 9.43
CA LEU A 180 2.28 10.46 10.77
C LEU A 180 0.78 10.81 10.81
N PRO A 181 -0.04 10.07 11.57
CA PRO A 181 -1.48 10.35 11.69
C PRO A 181 -1.79 11.69 12.36
N LYS A 182 -0.90 12.17 13.24
CA LYS A 182 -0.97 13.46 13.93
C LYS A 182 0.22 14.33 13.51
N PRO A 183 0.14 15.66 13.65
CA PRO A 183 1.30 16.52 13.50
C PRO A 183 2.30 16.30 14.64
N TYR A 184 3.59 16.19 14.31
CA TYR A 184 4.70 16.12 15.26
C TYR A 184 5.80 17.08 14.84
N GLY A 185 6.86 17.16 15.65
CA GLY A 185 8.07 17.89 15.30
C GLY A 185 7.95 19.38 15.54
N HIS A 186 9.08 20.07 15.42
CA HIS A 186 9.15 21.50 15.65
C HIS A 186 8.32 22.32 14.65
N LYS A 187 8.00 21.78 13.46
CA LYS A 187 7.11 22.41 12.47
C LYS A 187 5.64 22.03 12.65
N GLN A 188 5.31 21.10 13.56
CA GLN A 188 3.95 20.58 13.78
C GLN A 188 3.31 20.12 12.47
N ASP A 189 4.02 19.25 11.76
CA ASP A 189 3.64 18.71 10.45
C ASP A 189 3.47 17.18 10.56
N HIS A 190 2.71 16.60 9.63
CA HIS A 190 2.50 15.17 9.51
C HIS A 190 3.66 14.45 8.82
N VAL A 191 4.64 15.18 8.28
CA VAL A 191 5.87 14.60 7.74
C VAL A 191 7.00 14.79 8.75
N MET A 192 7.67 13.71 9.11
CA MET A 192 8.92 13.70 9.86
C MET A 192 10.07 13.37 8.91
N THR A 193 11.13 14.15 8.95
CA THR A 193 12.36 13.97 8.18
C THR A 193 13.42 13.35 9.10
N TRP A 194 13.95 12.20 8.71
CA TRP A 194 14.97 11.48 9.48
C TRP A 194 16.38 11.75 8.97
N GLU A 195 16.52 11.90 7.65
CA GLU A 195 17.80 12.10 7.00
C GLU A 195 17.63 12.87 5.67
N LEU A 196 18.63 13.69 5.36
CA LEU A 196 18.76 14.44 4.12
C LEU A 196 20.19 14.26 3.61
N GLU A 197 20.33 13.72 2.41
CA GLU A 197 21.62 13.50 1.77
C GLU A 197 21.60 14.07 0.35
N ASN A 198 22.57 14.91 -0.01
CA ASN A 198 22.73 15.33 -1.40
C ASN A 198 23.46 14.22 -2.17
N VAL A 199 22.74 13.61 -3.11
CA VAL A 199 23.22 12.48 -3.92
C VAL A 199 23.46 12.88 -5.38
N GLY A 200 23.26 14.17 -5.71
CA GLY A 200 23.31 14.68 -7.07
C GLY A 200 22.18 14.15 -7.96
N ASN A 201 22.26 14.45 -9.26
CA ASN A 201 21.24 14.04 -10.22
C ASN A 201 21.23 12.52 -10.43
N THR A 202 20.24 11.85 -9.84
CA THR A 202 20.02 10.41 -9.99
C THR A 202 18.80 10.15 -10.88
N LYS A 203 18.95 9.32 -11.92
CA LYS A 203 17.80 8.85 -12.71
C LYS A 203 17.15 7.68 -11.99
N THR A 204 15.96 7.91 -11.44
CA THR A 204 15.14 6.89 -10.77
C THR A 204 13.93 6.52 -11.61
N VAL A 205 13.54 5.25 -11.58
CA VAL A 205 12.32 4.75 -12.22
C VAL A 205 11.49 4.03 -11.17
N ALA A 206 10.21 4.39 -11.04
CA ALA A 206 9.31 3.75 -10.09
C ALA A 206 8.96 2.32 -10.53
N SER A 207 8.86 1.41 -9.57
CA SER A 207 8.36 0.06 -9.83
C SER A 207 6.88 -0.09 -9.44
N TRP A 208 6.03 -0.24 -10.45
CA TRP A 208 4.58 -0.44 -10.30
C TRP A 208 4.22 -1.89 -9.96
N ASP A 209 4.99 -2.56 -9.11
CA ASP A 209 4.76 -3.95 -8.74
C ASP A 209 3.86 -4.07 -7.49
N TRP A 210 2.90 -4.98 -7.53
CA TRP A 210 2.16 -5.45 -6.37
C TRP A 210 1.75 -6.92 -6.57
N PRO A 211 1.69 -7.74 -5.50
CA PRO A 211 1.55 -7.35 -4.10
C PRO A 211 2.85 -6.88 -3.43
N ASN A 212 2.87 -5.64 -2.95
CA ASN A 212 3.91 -5.05 -2.10
C ASN A 212 3.39 -4.87 -0.66
N ARG A 213 4.27 -4.50 0.28
CA ARG A 213 3.90 -4.33 1.71
C ARG A 213 2.71 -3.38 1.93
N PHE A 214 2.62 -2.30 1.16
CA PHE A 214 1.52 -1.34 1.28
C PHE A 214 0.21 -1.89 0.71
N SER A 215 0.25 -2.58 -0.43
CA SER A 215 -0.93 -3.23 -1.00
C SER A 215 -1.50 -4.32 -0.07
N LYS A 216 -0.63 -5.05 0.65
CA LYS A 216 -1.06 -6.02 1.67
C LYS A 216 -1.72 -5.36 2.87
N PHE A 217 -1.25 -4.16 3.23
CA PHE A 217 -1.78 -3.37 4.35
C PHE A 217 -3.20 -2.84 4.10
N ILE A 218 -3.49 -2.32 2.91
CA ILE A 218 -4.83 -1.81 2.57
C ILE A 218 -5.72 -2.83 1.84
N GLY A 219 -5.15 -3.96 1.43
CA GLY A 219 -5.80 -4.98 0.61
C GLY A 219 -5.58 -4.79 -0.88
N ASP A 220 -5.33 -5.89 -1.58
CA ASP A 220 -4.96 -5.93 -3.00
C ASP A 220 -5.99 -5.21 -3.91
N LYS A 221 -7.28 -5.51 -3.69
CA LYS A 221 -8.40 -4.88 -4.40
C LYS A 221 -8.46 -3.36 -4.16
N THR A 222 -8.22 -2.94 -2.92
CA THR A 222 -8.19 -1.53 -2.53
C THR A 222 -7.05 -0.81 -3.25
N TYR A 223 -5.86 -1.41 -3.23
CA TYR A 223 -4.66 -0.85 -3.84
C TYR A 223 -4.84 -0.68 -5.36
N GLY A 224 -5.31 -1.72 -6.06
CA GLY A 224 -5.56 -1.63 -7.51
C GLY A 224 -6.57 -0.55 -7.87
N LEU A 225 -7.69 -0.46 -7.14
CA LEU A 225 -8.71 0.58 -7.35
C LEU A 225 -8.19 1.99 -7.06
N LEU A 226 -7.41 2.16 -5.99
CA LEU A 226 -6.84 3.45 -5.64
C LEU A 226 -5.80 3.91 -6.68
N ILE A 227 -4.99 2.98 -7.20
CA ILE A 227 -4.07 3.24 -8.32
C ILE A 227 -4.85 3.70 -9.56
N ALA A 228 -5.96 3.03 -9.91
CA ALA A 228 -6.81 3.45 -11.01
C ALA A 228 -7.33 4.90 -10.81
N ASP A 229 -7.81 5.23 -9.61
CA ASP A 229 -8.33 6.57 -9.28
C ASP A 229 -7.25 7.66 -9.39
N VAL A 230 -6.04 7.45 -8.82
CA VAL A 230 -4.96 8.46 -8.87
C VAL A 230 -4.37 8.64 -10.28
N LEU A 231 -4.54 7.65 -11.16
CA LEU A 231 -4.23 7.74 -12.59
C LEU A 231 -5.33 8.45 -13.39
N GLY A 232 -6.45 8.80 -12.76
CA GLY A 232 -7.58 9.48 -13.39
C GLY A 232 -8.51 8.55 -14.17
N LEU A 233 -8.43 7.24 -13.94
CA LEU A 233 -9.43 6.31 -14.45
C LEU A 233 -10.71 6.43 -13.62
N LEU A 234 -11.83 6.14 -14.25
CA LEU A 234 -13.12 6.28 -13.61
C LEU A 234 -13.40 5.09 -12.67
N VAL A 235 -13.32 5.34 -11.37
CA VAL A 235 -13.57 4.35 -10.32
C VAL A 235 -14.81 4.76 -9.53
N PRO A 236 -15.74 3.83 -9.21
CA PRO A 236 -16.88 4.16 -8.37
C PRO A 236 -16.44 4.60 -6.98
N ARG A 237 -17.16 5.55 -6.39
CA ARG A 237 -16.89 6.01 -5.04
C ARG A 237 -16.82 4.80 -4.11
N THR A 238 -15.71 4.68 -3.42
CA THR A 238 -15.39 3.53 -2.57
C THR A 238 -14.98 4.02 -1.20
N GLN A 239 -15.68 3.57 -0.18
CA GLN A 239 -15.31 3.74 1.22
C GLN A 239 -14.55 2.51 1.68
N VAL A 240 -13.36 2.73 2.23
CA VAL A 240 -12.46 1.69 2.72
C VAL A 240 -12.55 1.63 4.23
N ILE A 241 -13.02 0.50 4.74
CA ILE A 241 -13.01 0.17 6.16
C ILE A 241 -11.82 -0.77 6.38
N GLY A 242 -10.63 -0.19 6.52
CA GLY A 242 -9.40 -0.92 6.80
C GLY A 242 -9.22 -1.17 8.29
N ARG A 243 -8.27 -2.05 8.63
CA ARG A 243 -7.91 -2.34 10.02
C ARG A 243 -7.21 -1.17 10.71
N GLU A 244 -6.37 -0.47 9.97
CA GLU A 244 -5.47 0.57 10.49
C GLU A 244 -5.74 1.95 9.85
N VAL A 245 -6.42 1.97 8.70
CA VAL A 245 -6.74 3.20 7.95
C VAL A 245 -8.18 3.18 7.46
N PHE A 246 -8.79 4.36 7.43
CA PHE A 246 -10.15 4.58 6.93
C PHE A 246 -10.14 5.78 5.99
N PHE A 247 -10.63 5.60 4.76
CA PHE A 247 -10.65 6.65 3.76
C PHE A 247 -11.67 6.41 2.64
N VAL A 248 -11.89 7.42 1.80
CA VAL A 248 -12.83 7.39 0.68
C VAL A 248 -12.15 7.93 -0.58
N PHE A 249 -12.35 7.27 -1.71
CA PHE A 249 -11.83 7.70 -3.02
C PHE A 249 -12.83 7.36 -4.14
N GLY A 250 -12.50 7.71 -5.39
CA GLY A 250 -13.38 7.47 -6.54
C GLY A 250 -14.48 8.52 -6.71
N THR A 251 -15.37 8.27 -7.69
CA THR A 251 -16.40 9.18 -8.18
C THR A 251 -17.81 8.63 -7.92
N PRO A 252 -18.76 9.43 -7.40
CA PRO A 252 -20.14 8.99 -7.25
C PRO A 252 -20.75 8.53 -8.59
N THR A 253 -21.44 7.40 -8.58
CA THR A 253 -22.09 6.84 -9.78
C THR A 253 -23.52 7.34 -9.98
N GLY A 254 -24.09 7.99 -8.96
CA GLY A 254 -25.51 8.33 -8.88
C GLY A 254 -26.41 7.22 -8.33
N SER A 255 -25.87 6.02 -8.07
CA SER A 255 -26.64 4.94 -7.44
C SER A 255 -26.65 5.05 -5.92
N ALA A 256 -27.83 4.84 -5.33
CA ALA A 256 -27.97 4.65 -3.88
C ALA A 256 -27.56 3.23 -3.44
N VAL A 257 -27.53 2.28 -4.38
CA VAL A 257 -27.15 0.89 -4.10
C VAL A 257 -25.65 0.80 -3.86
N LYS A 258 -25.25 0.02 -2.86
CA LYS A 258 -23.86 -0.23 -2.51
C LYS A 258 -23.50 -1.68 -2.75
N TRP A 259 -22.21 -1.94 -2.89
CA TRP A 259 -21.61 -3.27 -2.90
C TRP A 259 -20.69 -3.40 -1.71
N THR A 260 -20.86 -4.47 -0.93
CA THR A 260 -19.93 -4.81 0.15
C THR A 260 -18.97 -5.88 -0.34
N ARG A 261 -17.67 -5.59 -0.29
CA ARG A 261 -16.63 -6.45 -0.87
C ARG A 261 -15.48 -6.59 0.10
N THR A 262 -15.02 -7.80 0.36
CA THR A 262 -13.77 -8.02 1.11
C THR A 262 -12.56 -7.72 0.22
N ALA A 263 -11.51 -7.13 0.80
CA ALA A 263 -10.22 -6.88 0.19
C ALA A 263 -9.13 -7.62 1.00
N PRO A 264 -8.80 -8.88 0.64
CA PRO A 264 -7.69 -9.59 1.27
C PRO A 264 -6.35 -8.93 0.97
N ALA A 265 -5.36 -9.18 1.85
CA ALA A 265 -3.99 -8.71 1.69
C ALA A 265 -3.38 -9.15 0.35
N GLU A 266 -3.73 -10.35 -0.11
CA GLU A 266 -3.36 -10.87 -1.43
C GLU A 266 -4.59 -11.39 -2.17
N GLN A 267 -4.58 -11.24 -3.49
CA GLN A 267 -5.68 -11.68 -4.35
C GLN A 267 -6.04 -13.15 -4.09
N THR A 268 -7.29 -13.41 -3.72
CA THR A 268 -7.81 -14.79 -3.61
C THR A 268 -9.11 -14.92 -4.40
N PRO A 269 -9.03 -15.20 -5.72
CA PRO A 269 -10.16 -15.08 -6.65
C PRO A 269 -11.33 -15.97 -6.22
N GLY A 270 -12.55 -15.42 -6.13
CA GLY A 270 -13.78 -16.16 -5.83
C GLY A 270 -13.82 -16.88 -4.47
N LYS A 271 -13.02 -16.47 -3.48
CA LYS A 271 -13.04 -17.07 -2.12
C LYS A 271 -13.88 -16.29 -1.13
N PHE A 272 -13.69 -14.97 -1.09
CA PHE A 272 -14.29 -14.10 -0.08
C PHE A 272 -15.50 -13.34 -0.62
N THR A 273 -16.37 -12.89 0.28
CA THR A 273 -17.65 -12.30 -0.06
C THR A 273 -17.55 -11.05 -0.93
N THR A 274 -18.41 -11.01 -1.95
CA THR A 274 -18.75 -9.84 -2.76
C THR A 274 -20.25 -9.90 -2.97
N ILE A 275 -20.97 -8.94 -2.40
CA ILE A 275 -22.43 -8.93 -2.41
C ILE A 275 -22.97 -7.54 -2.71
N ARG A 276 -24.09 -7.53 -3.41
CA ARG A 276 -24.90 -6.35 -3.64
C ARG A 276 -25.71 -6.04 -2.39
N GLY A 277 -25.61 -4.81 -1.92
CA GLY A 277 -26.17 -4.35 -0.65
C GLY A 277 -25.10 -4.05 0.40
N TYR A 278 -25.52 -3.34 1.44
CA TYR A 278 -24.72 -3.13 2.64
C TYR A 278 -24.89 -4.31 3.59
N VAL A 279 -23.79 -4.86 4.09
CA VAL A 279 -23.80 -5.75 5.25
C VAL A 279 -22.88 -5.22 6.33
N ASP A 280 -23.11 -5.67 7.55
CA ASP A 280 -22.24 -5.36 8.68
C ASP A 280 -20.81 -5.89 8.39
N PRO A 281 -19.83 -4.99 8.24
CA PRO A 281 -18.45 -5.39 7.95
C PRO A 281 -17.80 -6.15 9.11
N PHE A 282 -18.24 -5.93 10.36
CA PHE A 282 -17.66 -6.58 11.54
C PHE A 282 -18.11 -8.03 11.66
N GLU A 283 -19.40 -8.29 11.46
CA GLU A 283 -19.93 -9.66 11.40
C GLU A 283 -19.37 -10.43 10.20
N LEU A 284 -19.18 -9.76 9.06
CA LEU A 284 -18.55 -10.36 7.89
C LEU A 284 -17.10 -10.80 8.18
N LEU A 285 -16.29 -9.93 8.79
CA LEU A 285 -14.91 -10.25 9.17
C LEU A 285 -14.86 -11.38 10.21
N LYS A 286 -15.74 -11.34 11.22
CA LYS A 286 -15.83 -12.41 12.23
C LYS A 286 -16.13 -13.78 11.61
N LYS A 287 -16.90 -13.81 10.52
CA LYS A 287 -17.27 -15.03 9.81
C LYS A 287 -16.19 -15.53 8.85
N GLU A 288 -15.50 -14.64 8.15
CA GLU A 288 -14.64 -15.00 7.00
C GLU A 288 -13.14 -14.85 7.27
N ASP A 289 -12.74 -14.21 8.37
CA ASP A 289 -11.37 -13.76 8.59
C ASP A 289 -10.68 -14.38 9.81
N GLU A 290 -10.61 -15.71 9.84
CA GLU A 290 -9.98 -16.45 10.95
C GLU A 290 -8.48 -16.13 11.13
N ASN A 291 -7.78 -15.78 10.04
CA ASN A 291 -6.33 -15.58 10.03
C ASN A 291 -5.89 -14.13 9.76
N LYS A 292 -6.79 -13.15 9.89
CA LYS A 292 -6.52 -11.74 9.53
C LYS A 292 -6.00 -11.57 8.09
N ALA A 293 -6.46 -12.43 7.18
CA ALA A 293 -6.16 -12.36 5.76
C ALA A 293 -6.90 -11.22 5.07
N ILE A 294 -8.01 -10.74 5.65
CA ILE A 294 -8.79 -9.60 5.13
C ILE A 294 -8.22 -8.30 5.70
N ALA A 295 -7.63 -7.49 4.82
CA ALA A 295 -7.02 -6.22 5.18
C ALA A 295 -8.05 -5.09 5.29
N ALA A 296 -9.08 -5.13 4.44
CA ALA A 296 -10.17 -4.15 4.46
C ALA A 296 -11.49 -4.73 3.96
N VAL A 297 -12.58 -4.06 4.33
CA VAL A 297 -13.91 -4.21 3.71
C VAL A 297 -14.22 -2.93 2.93
N LEU A 298 -14.67 -3.09 1.69
CA LEU A 298 -15.03 -2.00 0.79
C LEU A 298 -16.54 -1.86 0.73
N VAL A 299 -17.02 -0.62 0.87
CA VAL A 299 -18.38 -0.23 0.53
C VAL A 299 -18.30 0.65 -0.71
N GLN A 300 -18.66 0.07 -1.86
CA GLN A 300 -18.49 0.69 -3.17
C GLN A 300 -19.84 1.06 -3.77
N ASP A 301 -19.93 2.23 -4.38
CA ASP A 301 -21.12 2.65 -5.13
C ASP A 301 -21.37 1.69 -6.30
N GLU A 302 -22.61 1.25 -6.47
CA GLU A 302 -23.01 0.49 -7.65
C GLU A 302 -22.91 1.37 -8.90
N VAL A 303 -22.28 0.85 -9.94
CA VAL A 303 -22.39 1.42 -11.28
C VAL A 303 -23.66 0.84 -11.93
N PRO A 304 -24.57 1.66 -12.49
CA PRO A 304 -25.63 1.15 -13.35
C PRO A 304 -25.00 0.28 -14.46
N PHE A 305 -25.44 -0.97 -14.60
CA PHE A 305 -24.77 -1.95 -15.47
C PHE A 305 -25.61 -2.26 -16.70
N GLU A 306 -25.25 -1.68 -17.85
CA GLU A 306 -25.79 -2.13 -19.14
C GLU A 306 -25.02 -3.37 -19.62
N TYR A 307 -23.69 -3.32 -19.47
CA TYR A 307 -22.79 -4.44 -19.70
C TYR A 307 -21.75 -4.50 -18.58
N SER A 308 -21.25 -5.69 -18.27
CA SER A 308 -20.15 -5.87 -17.34
C SER A 308 -19.27 -7.04 -17.76
N GLY A 309 -18.02 -7.04 -17.33
CA GLY A 309 -17.09 -8.08 -17.73
C GLY A 309 -15.67 -7.83 -17.27
N THR A 310 -14.74 -8.47 -17.97
CA THR A 310 -13.31 -8.37 -17.70
C THR A 310 -12.55 -8.10 -18.98
N VAL A 311 -11.47 -7.33 -18.87
CA VAL A 311 -10.53 -7.09 -19.95
C VAL A 311 -9.13 -7.42 -19.48
N SER A 312 -8.33 -8.04 -20.36
CA SER A 312 -6.93 -8.36 -20.09
C SER A 312 -6.08 -8.20 -21.35
N ILE A 313 -4.77 -8.08 -21.19
CA ILE A 313 -3.82 -7.98 -22.31
C ILE A 313 -3.21 -9.35 -22.58
N LYS A 314 -3.32 -9.81 -23.84
CA LYS A 314 -2.74 -11.07 -24.31
C LYS A 314 -1.24 -10.93 -24.59
N SER A 315 -0.59 -12.06 -24.88
CA SER A 315 0.86 -12.12 -25.13
C SER A 315 1.31 -11.43 -26.41
N ASP A 316 0.41 -11.34 -27.39
CA ASP A 316 0.60 -10.60 -28.64
C ASP A 316 0.27 -9.10 -28.50
N ASN A 317 0.08 -8.64 -27.25
CA ASN A 317 -0.25 -7.27 -26.91
C ASN A 317 -1.66 -6.81 -27.34
N SER A 318 -2.50 -7.72 -27.86
CA SER A 318 -3.91 -7.49 -28.15
C SER A 318 -4.78 -7.56 -26.89
N LEU A 319 -5.99 -7.02 -26.96
CA LEU A 319 -6.95 -7.06 -25.86
C LEU A 319 -7.83 -8.31 -25.93
N LEU A 320 -8.02 -8.95 -24.80
CA LEU A 320 -9.07 -9.93 -24.56
C LEU A 320 -10.18 -9.25 -23.76
N ILE A 321 -11.26 -8.89 -24.43
CA ILE A 321 -12.45 -8.30 -23.82
C ILE A 321 -13.53 -9.39 -23.78
N GLU A 322 -13.98 -9.75 -22.59
CA GLU A 322 -15.10 -10.67 -22.38
C GLU A 322 -16.11 -9.97 -21.45
N GLY A 323 -17.39 -10.12 -21.73
CA GLY A 323 -18.44 -9.53 -20.89
C GLY A 323 -19.80 -10.08 -21.22
N VAL A 324 -20.80 -9.64 -20.44
CA VAL A 324 -22.19 -10.04 -20.56
C VAL A 324 -23.10 -8.82 -20.45
N LYS A 325 -24.30 -8.92 -21.01
CA LYS A 325 -25.35 -7.92 -20.80
C LYS A 325 -25.87 -7.99 -19.37
N GLY A 326 -25.90 -6.87 -18.68
CA GLY A 326 -26.32 -6.76 -17.29
C GLY A 326 -25.22 -7.12 -16.28
N GLN A 327 -25.60 -7.82 -15.21
CA GLN A 327 -24.76 -8.08 -14.04
C GLN A 327 -23.79 -9.26 -14.26
N GLY A 328 -22.52 -9.09 -13.85
CA GLY A 328 -21.42 -9.97 -14.21
C GLY A 328 -21.10 -11.13 -13.26
N ASP A 329 -21.80 -11.30 -12.13
CA ASP A 329 -21.42 -12.32 -11.12
C ASP A 329 -21.43 -13.75 -11.67
N ASN A 330 -22.44 -14.11 -12.46
CA ASN A 330 -22.51 -15.45 -13.07
C ASN A 330 -21.39 -15.68 -14.09
N PHE A 331 -21.00 -14.63 -14.81
CA PHE A 331 -19.83 -14.65 -15.69
C PHE A 331 -18.53 -14.88 -14.90
N MET A 332 -18.34 -14.14 -13.81
CA MET A 332 -17.15 -14.27 -12.95
C MET A 332 -17.03 -15.64 -12.28
N LEU A 333 -18.17 -16.27 -11.94
CA LEU A 333 -18.24 -17.63 -11.41
C LEU A 333 -18.11 -18.73 -12.48
N GLY A 334 -18.01 -18.38 -13.77
CA GLY A 334 -17.92 -19.33 -14.87
C GLY A 334 -19.23 -20.06 -15.19
N LYS A 335 -20.37 -19.55 -14.72
CA LYS A 335 -21.72 -20.10 -14.95
C LYS A 335 -22.38 -19.54 -16.21
N GLN A 336 -21.89 -18.41 -16.72
CA GLN A 336 -22.38 -17.77 -17.94
C GLN A 336 -21.22 -17.56 -18.92
N SER A 337 -21.47 -17.82 -20.19
CA SER A 337 -20.53 -17.56 -21.28
C SER A 337 -20.54 -16.08 -21.69
N PRO A 338 -19.44 -15.55 -22.27
CA PRO A 338 -19.41 -14.19 -22.81
C PRO A 338 -20.46 -13.96 -23.91
N ASP A 339 -21.03 -12.77 -23.95
CA ASP A 339 -21.90 -12.27 -25.02
C ASP A 339 -21.09 -11.54 -26.12
N ASP A 340 -21.69 -11.38 -27.30
CA ASP A 340 -21.18 -10.45 -28.33
C ASP A 340 -21.42 -9.00 -27.88
N LEU A 341 -20.33 -8.27 -27.64
CA LEU A 341 -20.38 -6.90 -27.13
C LEU A 341 -20.60 -5.88 -28.27
N PRO A 342 -21.42 -4.84 -28.07
CA PRO A 342 -21.55 -3.74 -29.03
C PRO A 342 -20.22 -3.01 -29.24
N GLU A 343 -20.01 -2.50 -30.46
CA GLU A 343 -18.78 -1.79 -30.83
C GLU A 343 -18.50 -0.57 -29.93
N THR A 344 -19.55 0.13 -29.50
CA THR A 344 -19.45 1.27 -28.58
C THR A 344 -18.84 0.90 -27.24
N VAL A 345 -19.18 -0.29 -26.71
CA VAL A 345 -18.63 -0.82 -25.46
C VAL A 345 -17.16 -1.19 -25.66
N VAL A 346 -16.84 -1.88 -26.76
CA VAL A 346 -15.48 -2.29 -27.11
C VAL A 346 -14.55 -1.07 -27.22
N GLN A 347 -14.96 -0.04 -27.97
CA GLN A 347 -14.18 1.20 -28.13
C GLN A 347 -13.94 1.93 -26.79
N ALA A 348 -14.94 1.96 -25.91
CA ALA A 348 -14.80 2.56 -24.58
C ALA A 348 -13.75 1.81 -23.73
N LEU A 349 -13.75 0.47 -23.79
CA LEU A 349 -12.82 -0.38 -23.06
C LEU A 349 -11.42 -0.34 -23.64
N GLU A 350 -11.27 -0.27 -24.96
CA GLU A 350 -9.98 -0.05 -25.62
C GLU A 350 -9.31 1.22 -25.10
N LYS A 351 -10.05 2.34 -25.12
CA LYS A 351 -9.54 3.62 -24.61
C LYS A 351 -9.10 3.53 -23.15
N LEU A 352 -9.93 2.94 -22.29
CA LEU A 352 -9.64 2.72 -20.87
C LEU A 352 -8.37 1.87 -20.68
N CYS A 353 -8.27 0.74 -21.40
CA CYS A 353 -7.12 -0.15 -21.35
C CYS A 353 -5.84 0.50 -21.81
N TYR A 354 -5.86 1.27 -22.91
CA TYR A 354 -4.68 1.95 -23.41
C TYR A 354 -4.16 2.99 -22.41
N GLN A 355 -5.06 3.74 -21.75
CA GLN A 355 -4.68 4.68 -20.71
C GLN A 355 -3.97 3.99 -19.54
N ALA A 356 -4.54 2.89 -19.02
CA ALA A 356 -3.93 2.13 -17.94
C ALA A 356 -2.60 1.49 -18.36
N LYS A 357 -2.57 0.85 -19.54
CA LYS A 357 -1.42 0.12 -20.07
C LYS A 357 -0.19 0.99 -20.30
N ASN A 358 -0.39 2.20 -20.80
CA ASN A 358 0.72 3.11 -21.10
C ASN A 358 1.52 3.51 -19.85
N ILE A 359 0.94 3.33 -18.66
CA ILE A 359 1.56 3.68 -17.37
C ILE A 359 1.99 2.41 -16.62
N LEU A 360 1.10 1.43 -16.51
CA LEU A 360 1.27 0.26 -15.64
C LEU A 360 1.84 -0.97 -16.38
N GLY A 361 1.87 -0.95 -17.71
CA GLY A 361 2.11 -2.14 -18.52
C GLY A 361 0.89 -3.06 -18.60
N PRO A 362 1.07 -4.39 -18.76
CA PRO A 362 -0.03 -5.34 -18.85
C PRO A 362 -0.92 -5.37 -17.61
N VAL A 363 -2.21 -5.06 -17.79
CA VAL A 363 -3.22 -5.03 -16.72
C VAL A 363 -4.39 -5.95 -17.02
N ARG A 364 -5.08 -6.38 -15.96
CA ARG A 364 -6.42 -6.97 -16.01
C ARG A 364 -7.38 -6.09 -15.23
N MET A 365 -8.54 -5.80 -15.82
CA MET A 365 -9.56 -4.98 -15.20
C MET A 365 -10.91 -5.68 -15.25
N GLU A 366 -11.62 -5.71 -14.14
CA GLU A 366 -13.06 -5.91 -14.14
C GLU A 366 -13.72 -4.54 -14.38
N TRP A 367 -14.69 -4.51 -15.28
CA TRP A 367 -15.30 -3.28 -15.77
C TRP A 367 -16.83 -3.36 -15.79
N VAL A 368 -17.46 -2.19 -15.67
CA VAL A 368 -18.90 -2.01 -15.86
C VAL A 368 -19.11 -0.85 -16.82
N PHE A 369 -19.99 -1.04 -17.82
CA PHE A 369 -20.42 0.01 -18.74
C PHE A 369 -21.83 0.46 -18.38
N ASP A 370 -22.00 1.76 -18.15
CA ASP A 370 -23.27 2.36 -17.68
C ASP A 370 -24.21 2.87 -18.77
N GLY A 371 -23.89 2.53 -20.03
CA GLY A 371 -24.56 3.05 -21.22
C GLY A 371 -23.90 4.29 -21.81
N LYS A 372 -22.93 4.89 -21.11
CA LYS A 372 -22.18 6.06 -21.56
C LYS A 372 -20.67 5.87 -21.46
N GLN A 373 -20.19 5.32 -20.36
CA GLN A 373 -18.78 5.23 -20.03
C GLN A 373 -18.44 3.93 -19.30
N ALA A 374 -17.18 3.51 -19.43
CA ALA A 374 -16.64 2.34 -18.74
C ALA A 374 -16.03 2.74 -17.39
N TRP A 375 -16.40 2.01 -16.35
CA TRP A 375 -15.94 2.16 -14.98
C TRP A 375 -15.04 0.98 -14.60
N VAL A 376 -13.96 1.26 -13.88
CA VAL A 376 -13.07 0.23 -13.31
C VAL A 376 -13.63 -0.18 -11.95
N VAL A 377 -14.09 -1.43 -11.84
CA VAL A 377 -14.57 -1.99 -10.57
C VAL A 377 -13.53 -2.91 -9.92
N GLN A 378 -12.49 -3.31 -10.65
CA GLN A 378 -11.30 -3.95 -10.08
C GLN A 378 -10.11 -3.82 -11.05
N LEU A 379 -8.89 -3.64 -10.53
CA LEU A 379 -7.66 -3.56 -11.33
C LEU A 379 -6.58 -4.46 -10.72
N HIS A 380 -5.90 -5.22 -11.58
CA HIS A 380 -4.76 -6.07 -11.26
C HIS A 380 -3.66 -5.92 -12.31
N LYS A 381 -2.42 -6.19 -11.91
CA LYS A 381 -1.31 -6.38 -12.85
C LYS A 381 -1.30 -7.82 -13.36
N CYS A 382 -0.95 -8.02 -14.63
CA CYS A 382 -0.84 -9.36 -15.22
C CYS A 382 0.62 -9.78 -15.37
N GLU A 383 1.02 -10.86 -14.69
CA GLU A 383 2.30 -11.54 -14.94
C GLU A 383 2.19 -12.60 -16.05
N VAL A 384 1.06 -13.31 -16.12
CA VAL A 384 0.86 -14.42 -17.08
C VAL A 384 -0.13 -14.02 -18.17
N GLN A 385 0.37 -13.98 -19.40
CA GLN A 385 -0.40 -13.64 -20.60
C GLN A 385 -0.97 -14.91 -21.24
N SER A 386 -2.30 -15.00 -21.35
CA SER A 386 -2.97 -16.12 -22.03
C SER A 386 -2.96 -15.95 -23.55
N LYS A 387 -2.94 -17.07 -24.29
CA LYS A 387 -3.07 -17.13 -25.75
C LYS A 387 -4.15 -18.14 -26.13
N ASP A 388 -5.17 -17.69 -26.84
CA ASP A 388 -6.29 -18.53 -27.29
C ASP A 388 -6.94 -19.31 -26.13
N ASP A 389 -7.20 -20.61 -26.28
CA ASP A 389 -7.75 -21.45 -25.21
C ASP A 389 -6.72 -21.85 -24.13
N VAL A 390 -5.47 -21.37 -24.21
CA VAL A 390 -4.42 -21.62 -23.22
C VAL A 390 -4.48 -20.54 -22.14
N ILE A 391 -4.78 -20.96 -20.91
CA ILE A 391 -4.89 -20.11 -19.72
C ILE A 391 -3.51 -19.84 -19.13
N VAL A 392 -2.72 -20.91 -18.95
CA VAL A 392 -1.33 -20.86 -18.48
C VAL A 392 -0.49 -21.71 -19.44
N PRO A 393 0.53 -21.14 -20.10
CA PRO A 393 1.35 -21.88 -21.05
C PRO A 393 2.21 -22.94 -20.35
N GLY A 394 2.42 -24.07 -21.03
CA GLY A 394 3.35 -25.12 -20.59
C GLY A 394 3.11 -26.47 -21.28
N ASN A 395 4.13 -27.33 -21.25
CA ASN A 395 4.12 -28.67 -21.86
C ASN A 395 4.36 -29.75 -20.79
N PRO A 396 3.39 -30.01 -19.91
CA PRO A 396 3.51 -31.06 -18.90
C PRO A 396 3.44 -32.44 -19.57
N GLU A 397 4.10 -33.43 -18.97
CA GLU A 397 4.10 -34.82 -19.46
C GLU A 397 2.71 -35.47 -19.43
N LYS A 398 1.85 -35.02 -18.50
CA LYS A 398 0.51 -35.56 -18.31
C LYS A 398 -0.49 -34.42 -18.18
N TRP A 399 -1.66 -34.60 -18.78
CA TRP A 399 -2.81 -33.71 -18.64
C TRP A 399 -3.92 -34.45 -17.89
N LYS A 400 -4.56 -33.77 -16.93
CA LYS A 400 -5.74 -34.29 -16.24
C LYS A 400 -6.92 -33.33 -16.41
N GLN A 401 -8.09 -33.92 -16.58
CA GLN A 401 -9.33 -33.17 -16.80
C GLN A 401 -10.01 -32.79 -15.48
N PHE A 402 -10.47 -31.56 -15.41
CA PHE A 402 -11.38 -31.06 -14.39
C PHE A 402 -12.66 -30.58 -15.08
N VAL A 403 -13.79 -31.20 -14.78
CA VAL A 403 -15.08 -30.81 -15.36
C VAL A 403 -15.75 -29.83 -14.40
N LEU A 404 -16.01 -28.61 -14.87
CA LEU A 404 -16.82 -27.64 -14.15
C LEU A 404 -18.29 -28.09 -14.17
N THR A 405 -18.86 -28.34 -13.01
CA THR A 405 -20.29 -28.62 -12.83
C THR A 405 -20.86 -27.72 -11.74
N GLU A 406 -22.18 -27.72 -11.55
CA GLU A 406 -22.81 -26.95 -10.47
C GLU A 406 -22.31 -27.37 -9.07
N ASP A 407 -22.01 -28.65 -8.89
CA ASP A 407 -21.50 -29.21 -7.63
C ASP A 407 -19.97 -29.04 -7.47
N LYS A 408 -19.24 -29.04 -8.60
CA LYS A 408 -17.77 -28.92 -8.62
C LYS A 408 -17.31 -27.49 -8.91
N GLY A 409 -17.44 -26.65 -7.90
CA GLY A 409 -17.15 -25.22 -7.98
C GLY A 409 -15.67 -24.83 -7.84
N LEU A 410 -15.43 -23.52 -7.64
CA LEU A 410 -14.09 -22.92 -7.58
C LEU A 410 -13.20 -23.47 -6.46
N GLU A 411 -13.77 -23.91 -5.34
CA GLU A 411 -13.00 -24.45 -4.21
C GLU A 411 -12.39 -25.82 -4.53
N GLU A 412 -13.11 -26.67 -5.26
CA GLU A 412 -12.57 -27.94 -5.73
C GLU A 412 -11.51 -27.73 -6.80
N LEU A 413 -11.69 -26.73 -7.67
CA LEU A 413 -10.67 -26.36 -8.65
C LEU A 413 -9.38 -25.88 -7.98
N ARG A 414 -9.45 -25.12 -6.88
CA ARG A 414 -8.26 -24.74 -6.09
C ARG A 414 -7.53 -25.97 -5.57
N LYS A 415 -8.25 -26.90 -4.93
CA LYS A 415 -7.68 -28.16 -4.44
C LYS A 415 -7.04 -28.98 -5.57
N PHE A 416 -7.70 -29.03 -6.73
CA PHE A 416 -7.20 -29.75 -7.90
C PHE A 416 -5.93 -29.10 -8.49
N SER A 417 -5.87 -27.77 -8.50
CA SER A 417 -4.70 -27.04 -8.99
C SER A 417 -3.48 -27.22 -8.08
N GLU A 418 -3.68 -27.28 -6.77
CA GLU A 418 -2.60 -27.61 -5.82
C GLU A 418 -2.10 -29.05 -6.03
N GLN A 419 -3.01 -30.02 -6.24
CA GLN A 419 -2.62 -31.39 -6.58
C GLN A 419 -1.85 -31.46 -7.91
N ALA A 420 -2.23 -30.64 -8.90
CA ALA A 420 -1.56 -30.56 -10.19
C ALA A 420 -0.14 -30.02 -10.05
N LYS A 421 0.04 -28.99 -9.22
CA LYS A 421 1.35 -28.43 -8.89
C LYS A 421 2.26 -29.44 -8.18
N GLN A 422 1.75 -30.13 -7.16
CA GLN A 422 2.49 -31.15 -6.42
C GLN A 422 2.79 -32.38 -7.27
N GLY A 423 1.87 -32.77 -8.15
CA GLY A 423 1.97 -33.95 -8.99
C GLY A 423 2.63 -33.72 -10.35
N GLY A 424 3.01 -32.49 -10.69
CA GLY A 424 3.70 -32.15 -11.94
C GLY A 424 2.88 -32.39 -13.21
N PHE A 425 1.56 -32.19 -13.18
CA PHE A 425 0.68 -32.40 -14.35
C PHE A 425 -0.08 -31.12 -14.75
N GLY A 426 -0.50 -31.05 -16.00
CA GLY A 426 -1.33 -29.96 -16.54
C GLY A 426 -2.82 -30.17 -16.31
N VAL A 427 -3.57 -29.07 -16.35
CA VAL A 427 -5.02 -29.07 -16.10
C VAL A 427 -5.79 -28.74 -17.38
N GLU A 428 -6.68 -29.65 -17.79
CA GLU A 428 -7.68 -29.42 -18.84
C GLU A 428 -9.01 -29.11 -18.18
N VAL A 429 -9.44 -27.85 -18.20
CA VAL A 429 -10.74 -27.48 -17.63
C VAL A 429 -11.82 -27.60 -18.69
N VAL A 430 -12.72 -28.57 -18.52
CA VAL A 430 -13.84 -28.83 -19.42
C VAL A 430 -15.04 -27.97 -19.00
N GLY A 431 -15.48 -27.09 -19.90
CA GLY A 431 -16.63 -26.21 -19.67
C GLY A 431 -16.65 -24.97 -20.58
N ASN A 432 -17.79 -24.27 -20.60
CA ASN A 432 -17.99 -23.03 -21.37
C ASN A 432 -17.93 -21.82 -20.43
N PHE A 433 -16.72 -21.38 -20.07
CA PHE A 433 -16.45 -20.25 -19.19
C PHE A 433 -15.48 -19.25 -19.86
N GLY A 434 -15.54 -17.97 -19.48
CA GLY A 434 -14.60 -16.95 -19.95
C GLY A 434 -13.19 -17.17 -19.40
N LEU A 435 -12.16 -16.96 -20.23
CA LEU A 435 -10.75 -17.13 -19.83
C LEU A 435 -10.31 -16.10 -18.77
N THR A 436 -11.06 -15.01 -18.65
CA THR A 436 -10.87 -13.93 -17.68
C THR A 436 -11.73 -14.06 -16.41
N SER A 437 -12.51 -15.14 -16.27
CA SER A 437 -13.27 -15.45 -15.05
C SER A 437 -12.37 -15.92 -13.90
N HIS A 438 -12.94 -16.11 -12.70
CA HIS A 438 -12.20 -16.62 -11.54
C HIS A 438 -11.62 -18.02 -11.74
N VAL A 439 -12.19 -18.82 -12.66
CA VAL A 439 -11.61 -20.11 -13.07
C VAL A 439 -10.20 -19.91 -13.64
N GLY A 440 -10.06 -18.96 -14.58
CA GLY A 440 -8.77 -18.63 -15.17
C GLY A 440 -7.80 -18.07 -14.15
N ASP A 441 -8.29 -17.23 -13.23
CA ASP A 441 -7.45 -16.60 -12.21
C ASP A 441 -6.88 -17.59 -11.19
N ILE A 442 -7.67 -18.60 -10.78
CA ILE A 442 -7.19 -19.66 -9.89
C ILE A 442 -6.02 -20.42 -10.52
N LEU A 443 -6.14 -20.77 -11.80
CA LEU A 443 -5.10 -21.52 -12.53
C LEU A 443 -3.84 -20.67 -12.75
N ARG A 444 -3.99 -19.40 -13.11
CA ARG A 444 -2.86 -18.46 -13.22
C ARG A 444 -2.13 -18.31 -11.89
N LYS A 445 -2.87 -18.15 -10.78
CA LYS A 445 -2.28 -18.04 -9.43
C LYS A 445 -1.55 -19.32 -9.02
N ALA A 446 -2.08 -20.49 -9.37
CA ALA A 446 -1.41 -21.77 -9.10
C ALA A 446 -0.10 -21.93 -9.91
N ASN A 447 0.03 -21.21 -11.03
CA ASN A 447 1.12 -21.31 -11.99
C ASN A 447 1.32 -22.74 -12.53
N VAL A 448 0.21 -23.38 -12.90
CA VAL A 448 0.18 -24.73 -13.46
C VAL A 448 -0.26 -24.66 -14.92
N PRO A 449 0.41 -25.36 -15.87
CA PRO A 449 -0.02 -25.36 -17.27
C PRO A 449 -1.49 -25.75 -17.41
N ALA A 450 -2.28 -24.89 -18.06
CA ALA A 450 -3.72 -25.03 -18.09
C ALA A 450 -4.34 -24.55 -19.41
N LYS A 451 -5.36 -25.27 -19.88
CA LYS A 451 -6.14 -24.92 -21.08
C LYS A 451 -7.62 -25.20 -20.90
N ARG A 452 -8.46 -24.40 -21.55
CA ARG A 452 -9.91 -24.61 -21.63
C ARG A 452 -10.21 -25.65 -22.71
N VAL A 453 -11.07 -26.60 -22.39
CA VAL A 453 -11.65 -27.56 -23.34
C VAL A 453 -13.15 -27.29 -23.41
N LYS A 454 -13.60 -26.72 -24.53
CA LYS A 454 -15.03 -26.44 -24.72
C LYS A 454 -15.80 -27.76 -24.82
N LEU A 455 -16.98 -27.81 -24.21
CA LEU A 455 -17.91 -28.92 -24.44
C LEU A 455 -18.37 -28.81 -25.90
N LYS A 456 -18.26 -29.91 -26.65
CA LYS A 456 -18.89 -29.98 -27.98
C LYS A 456 -20.39 -29.77 -27.77
N SER A 457 -20.90 -28.71 -28.36
CA SER A 457 -22.33 -28.41 -28.49
C SER A 457 -23.08 -29.55 -29.14
#